data_AF-L7FP17-F1
#
_entry.id   AF-L7FP17-F1
#
_cell.length_a   1.000
_cell.length_b   1.000
_cell.length_c   1.000
_cell.angle_alpha   90.00
_cell.angle_beta   90.00
_cell.angle_gamma   90.00
#
_symmetry.space_group_name_H-M   'P 1'
#
loop_
_entity.id
_entity.type
_entity.pdbx_description
1 polymer ?
#
loop_
_entity_poly.entity_id
_entity_poly.type
_entity_poly.pdbx_seq_one_letter_code
_entity_poly.pdbx_strand_id
1 'polypeptide(L)'
;MYQCKKCKTEIFLNEHTISQNPLSFSDCVNTNIKEGHRAALPVLEIQCKMCHSVVGIVHTNPMLFCADEDAVVLPTALPTNNFEVKDVKEEPMECGSKSQHTSNVVTAVLYFGSIFVPVVTALLAAN
;
A
#
# COMPACT_ATOMS: atom_id res chain seq x y z
N MET A 1 7.00 5.88 -7.90
CA MET A 1 6.61 7.29 -7.77
C MET A 1 5.15 7.43 -8.16
N TYR A 2 4.42 8.32 -7.51
CA TYR A 2 3.03 8.66 -7.85
C TYR A 2 3.00 10.05 -8.47
N GLN A 3 2.31 10.18 -9.59
CA GLN A 3 2.30 11.41 -10.39
C GLN A 3 0.88 11.98 -10.48
N CYS A 4 0.79 13.31 -10.57
CA CYS A 4 -0.48 13.98 -10.86
C CYS A 4 -1.00 13.54 -12.23
N LYS A 5 -2.24 13.07 -12.31
CA LYS A 5 -2.83 12.57 -13.56
C LYS A 5 -2.88 13.60 -14.68
N LYS A 6 -3.10 14.88 -14.32
CA LYS A 6 -3.23 16.00 -15.27
C LYS A 6 -1.91 16.48 -15.87
N CYS A 7 -0.86 16.67 -15.06
CA CYS A 7 0.40 17.28 -15.51
C CYS A 7 1.63 16.37 -15.39
N LYS A 8 1.45 15.14 -14.89
CA LYS A 8 2.49 14.14 -14.67
C LYS A 8 3.60 14.54 -13.69
N THR A 9 3.45 15.67 -12.99
CA THR A 9 4.36 16.06 -11.90
C THR A 9 4.31 15.04 -10.78
N GLU A 10 5.47 14.67 -10.26
CA GLU A 10 5.62 13.79 -9.11
C GLU A 10 5.05 14.44 -7.86
N ILE A 11 4.19 13.73 -7.14
CA ILE A 11 3.46 14.24 -5.97
C ILE A 11 3.65 13.39 -4.72
N PHE A 12 3.91 12.09 -4.86
CA PHE A 12 4.27 11.21 -3.75
C PHE A 12 5.37 10.23 -4.15
N LEU A 13 6.24 9.89 -3.20
CA LEU A 13 7.28 8.89 -3.38
C LEU A 13 6.83 7.56 -2.75
N ASN A 14 7.21 6.44 -3.37
CA ASN A 14 6.78 5.11 -2.90
C ASN A 14 7.32 4.81 -1.49
N GLU A 15 8.49 5.33 -1.15
CA GLU A 15 9.12 5.17 0.17
C GLU A 15 8.33 5.80 1.32
N HIS A 16 7.43 6.75 1.02
CA HIS A 16 6.56 7.38 2.01
C HIS A 16 5.22 6.66 2.18
N THR A 17 4.96 5.57 1.45
CA THR A 17 3.67 4.86 1.52
C THR A 17 3.48 4.23 2.91
N ILE A 18 2.37 4.58 3.57
CA ILE A 18 1.97 4.04 4.87
C ILE A 18 0.94 2.92 4.70
N SER A 19 -0.10 3.16 3.90
CA SER A 19 -1.14 2.17 3.59
C SER A 19 -1.56 2.30 2.13
N GLN A 20 -1.98 1.19 1.54
CA GLN A 20 -2.57 1.16 0.20
C GLN A 20 -4.10 1.25 0.22
N ASN A 21 -4.74 1.12 1.39
CA ASN A 21 -6.19 1.22 1.51
C ASN A 21 -6.58 1.88 2.85
N PRO A 22 -6.90 3.19 2.87
CA PRO A 22 -6.78 4.14 1.76
C PRO A 22 -5.31 4.41 1.39
N LEU A 23 -5.05 4.79 0.13
CA LEU A 23 -3.72 5.15 -0.34
C LEU A 23 -3.20 6.39 0.41
N SER A 24 -2.26 6.18 1.33
CA SER A 24 -1.81 7.19 2.29
C SER A 24 -0.30 7.21 2.41
N PHE A 25 0.23 8.41 2.64
CA PHE A 25 1.66 8.69 2.68
C PHE A 25 2.05 9.47 3.94
N SER A 26 3.29 9.30 4.38
CA SER A 26 3.91 10.08 5.47
C SER A 26 4.33 11.48 5.03
N ASP A 27 4.59 11.68 3.74
CA ASP A 27 5.05 12.94 3.17
C ASP A 27 4.61 13.09 1.70
N CYS A 28 4.69 14.31 1.16
CA CYS A 28 4.35 14.65 -0.21
C CYS A 28 5.31 15.68 -0.82
N VAL A 29 5.47 15.64 -2.13
CA VAL A 29 6.41 16.50 -2.88
C VAL A 29 5.67 17.32 -3.93
N ASN A 30 6.20 18.48 -4.32
CA ASN A 30 5.61 19.34 -5.36
C ASN A 30 4.10 19.59 -5.21
N THR A 31 3.64 19.72 -3.97
CA THR A 31 2.24 19.96 -3.61
C THR A 31 2.11 21.28 -2.84
N ASN A 32 0.89 21.81 -2.81
CA ASN A 32 0.48 22.89 -1.92
C ASN A 32 -0.71 22.39 -1.10
N ILE A 33 -0.76 22.78 0.17
CA ILE A 33 -1.89 22.47 1.05
C ILE A 33 -2.77 23.71 1.14
N LYS A 34 -4.08 23.57 0.89
CA LYS A 34 -5.05 24.67 1.02
C LYS A 34 -6.30 24.18 1.72
N GLU A 35 -6.94 25.07 2.47
CA GLU A 35 -8.28 24.81 2.98
C GLU A 35 -9.27 24.76 1.80
N GLY A 36 -10.10 23.73 1.80
CA GLY A 36 -11.15 23.49 0.82
C GLY A 36 -12.38 22.88 1.48
N HIS A 37 -13.37 22.53 0.67
CA HIS A 37 -14.61 21.93 1.15
C HIS A 37 -14.93 20.69 0.32
N ARG A 38 -15.12 19.54 0.97
CA ARG A 38 -15.65 18.32 0.34
C ARG A 38 -16.95 17.95 1.04
N ALA A 39 -18.03 17.79 0.27
CA ALA A 39 -19.37 17.50 0.79
C ALA A 39 -19.80 18.44 1.94
N ALA A 40 -19.52 19.74 1.79
CA ALA A 40 -19.77 20.80 2.79
C ALA A 40 -18.97 20.67 4.10
N LEU A 41 -18.00 19.77 4.20
CA LEU A 41 -17.07 19.68 5.33
C LEU A 41 -15.74 20.37 4.99
N PRO A 42 -15.19 21.18 5.92
CA PRO A 42 -13.87 21.78 5.74
C PRO A 42 -12.80 20.68 5.74
N VAL A 43 -11.93 20.70 4.74
CA VAL A 43 -10.82 19.76 4.60
C VAL A 43 -9.56 20.49 4.18
N LEU A 44 -8.40 19.92 4.50
CA LEU A 44 -7.13 20.37 3.94
C LEU A 44 -6.88 19.61 2.64
N GLU A 45 -7.02 20.29 1.51
CA GLU A 45 -6.78 19.73 0.19
C GLU A 45 -5.30 19.73 -0.15
N ILE A 46 -4.84 18.62 -0.72
CA ILE A 46 -3.52 18.51 -1.34
C ILE A 46 -3.71 18.87 -2.81
N GLN A 47 -3.03 19.93 -3.27
CA GLN A 47 -3.08 20.39 -4.65
C GLN A 47 -1.72 20.23 -5.32
N CYS A 48 -1.69 19.77 -6.56
CA CYS A 48 -0.45 19.76 -7.34
C CYS A 48 0.06 21.20 -7.53
N LYS A 49 1.35 21.44 -7.27
CA LYS A 49 1.96 22.77 -7.38
C LYS A 49 1.97 23.31 -8.81
N MET A 50 2.01 22.42 -9.82
CA MET A 50 2.13 22.79 -11.23
C MET A 50 0.79 23.11 -11.90
N CYS A 51 -0.25 22.30 -11.65
CA CYS A 51 -1.56 22.46 -12.31
C CYS A 51 -2.71 22.80 -11.36
N HIS A 52 -2.44 22.94 -10.06
CA HIS A 52 -3.41 23.24 -9.00
C HIS A 52 -4.58 22.25 -8.90
N SER A 53 -4.48 21.08 -9.54
CA SER A 53 -5.47 20.03 -9.38
C SER A 53 -5.42 19.49 -7.96
N VAL A 54 -6.60 19.31 -7.36
CA VAL A 54 -6.74 18.52 -6.12
C VAL A 54 -6.32 17.08 -6.42
N VAL A 55 -5.42 16.55 -5.60
CA VAL A 55 -4.85 15.20 -5.72
C VAL A 55 -5.07 14.37 -4.45
N GLY A 56 -5.70 14.94 -3.42
CA GLY A 56 -5.91 14.26 -2.15
C GLY A 56 -6.33 15.21 -1.04
N ILE A 57 -6.31 14.71 0.19
CA ILE A 57 -6.59 15.44 1.42
C ILE A 57 -5.58 15.09 2.52
N VAL A 58 -5.41 15.99 3.48
CA VAL A 58 -4.61 15.76 4.69
C VAL A 58 -5.53 15.36 5.83
N HIS A 59 -5.29 14.19 6.43
CA HIS A 59 -5.80 13.86 7.75
C HIS A 59 -4.83 14.41 8.78
N THR A 60 -5.31 15.09 9.83
CA THR A 60 -4.43 15.80 10.79
C THR A 60 -4.08 14.99 12.03
N ASN A 61 -4.77 13.88 12.33
CA ASN A 61 -4.57 13.07 13.53
C ASN A 61 -4.73 11.55 13.24
N PRO A 62 -3.64 10.81 12.95
CA PRO A 62 -2.27 11.30 12.72
C PRO A 62 -2.16 12.11 11.41
N MET A 63 -1.11 12.93 11.28
CA MET A 63 -0.86 13.68 10.04
C MET A 63 -0.53 12.71 8.90
N LEU A 64 -1.46 12.52 7.97
CA LEU A 64 -1.35 11.62 6.83
C LEU A 64 -1.82 12.31 5.55
N PHE A 65 -1.11 12.04 4.46
CA PHE A 65 -1.45 12.55 3.13
C PHE A 65 -2.18 11.47 2.36
N CYS A 66 -3.51 11.58 2.28
CA CYS A 66 -4.35 10.61 1.59
C CYS A 66 -4.55 11.04 0.14
N ALA A 67 -4.04 10.24 -0.79
CA ALA A 67 -4.18 10.50 -2.21
C ALA A 67 -5.58 10.10 -2.70
N ASP A 68 -6.09 10.86 -3.66
CA ASP A 68 -7.30 10.52 -4.41
C ASP A 68 -6.89 9.66 -5.61
N GLU A 69 -7.28 8.38 -5.59
CA GLU A 69 -6.87 7.39 -6.60
C GLU A 69 -7.25 7.80 -8.02
N ASP A 70 -8.33 8.57 -8.19
CA ASP A 70 -8.77 9.07 -9.48
C ASP A 70 -7.91 10.20 -10.03
N ALA A 71 -7.19 10.91 -9.16
CA ALA A 71 -6.37 12.08 -9.47
C ALA A 71 -4.87 11.76 -9.61
N VAL A 72 -4.45 10.54 -9.27
CA VAL A 72 -3.05 10.12 -9.22
C VAL A 72 -2.80 8.95 -10.17
N VAL A 73 -1.65 8.96 -10.84
CA VAL A 73 -1.16 7.82 -11.63
C VAL A 73 -0.39 6.90 -10.70
N LEU A 74 -0.85 5.66 -10.56
CA LEU A 74 -0.12 4.63 -9.83
C LEU A 74 1.22 4.36 -10.51
N PRO A 75 2.27 4.03 -9.74
CA PRO A 75 3.54 3.59 -10.30
C PRO A 75 3.26 2.44 -11.29
N THR A 76 3.51 2.68 -12.56
CA THR A 76 3.45 1.64 -13.58
C THR A 76 4.42 0.56 -13.13
N ALA A 77 3.93 -0.67 -12.91
CA ALA A 77 4.82 -1.81 -12.77
C ALA A 77 5.79 -1.74 -13.96
N LEU A 78 7.10 -1.82 -13.68
CA LEU A 78 8.12 -1.94 -14.72
C LEU A 78 7.60 -2.92 -15.78
N PRO A 79 7.68 -2.61 -17.09
CA PRO A 79 7.37 -3.62 -18.09
C PRO A 79 8.26 -4.81 -17.77
N THR A 80 7.64 -5.91 -17.38
CA THR A 80 8.29 -7.22 -17.31
C THR A 80 8.90 -7.40 -18.68
N ASN A 81 10.23 -7.26 -18.78
CA ASN A 81 10.96 -7.59 -19.99
C ASN A 81 10.45 -8.95 -20.44
N ASN A 82 9.94 -8.99 -21.68
CA ASN A 82 9.60 -10.21 -22.37
C ASN A 82 10.83 -11.13 -22.32
N PHE A 83 10.86 -12.07 -21.37
CA PHE A 83 11.62 -13.28 -21.57
C PHE A 83 10.82 -14.06 -22.60
N GLU A 84 11.28 -14.00 -23.85
CA GLU A 84 10.90 -14.90 -24.92
C GLU A 84 10.97 -16.33 -24.39
N VAL A 85 9.80 -16.89 -24.03
CA VAL A 85 9.64 -18.33 -23.92
C VAL A 85 9.71 -18.84 -25.34
N LYS A 86 10.91 -19.22 -25.77
CA LYS A 86 11.11 -19.95 -27.02
C LYS A 86 10.24 -21.20 -27.01
N ASP A 87 9.48 -21.36 -28.09
CA ASP A 87 8.65 -22.49 -28.44
C ASP A 87 9.23 -23.84 -27.99
N VAL A 88 8.46 -24.58 -27.18
CA VAL A 88 8.42 -26.04 -27.31
C VAL A 88 6.96 -26.48 -27.33
N LYS A 89 6.67 -27.14 -28.44
CA LYS A 89 5.42 -27.64 -29.01
C LYS A 89 4.63 -28.67 -28.18
N GLU A 90 3.33 -28.65 -28.48
CA GLU A 90 2.37 -29.77 -28.64
C GLU A 90 1.76 -30.45 -27.39
N GLU A 91 0.42 -30.39 -27.33
CA GLU A 91 -0.56 -31.13 -26.50
C GLU A 91 -0.56 -32.65 -26.83
N PRO A 92 -1.47 -33.54 -26.31
CA PRO A 92 -2.45 -33.48 -25.19
C PRO A 92 -2.43 -34.71 -24.23
N MET A 93 -3.26 -34.66 -23.16
CA MET A 93 -3.87 -35.77 -22.38
C MET A 93 -2.99 -36.85 -21.69
N GLU A 94 -3.22 -37.09 -20.39
CA GLU A 94 -3.79 -38.35 -19.87
C GLU A 94 -3.99 -38.32 -18.33
N CYS A 95 -5.10 -38.93 -17.89
CA CYS A 95 -5.52 -39.12 -16.51
C CYS A 95 -5.01 -40.49 -16.03
N GLY A 96 -4.26 -40.57 -14.92
CA GLY A 96 -3.88 -41.88 -14.37
C GLY A 96 -2.87 -41.89 -13.22
N SER A 97 -3.34 -42.39 -12.07
CA SER A 97 -2.62 -43.27 -11.12
C SER A 97 -1.63 -42.70 -10.08
N LYS A 98 -2.15 -42.67 -8.84
CA LYS A 98 -1.52 -42.87 -7.51
C LYS A 98 -0.03 -43.29 -7.47
N SER A 99 0.75 -42.61 -6.62
CA SER A 99 1.60 -43.29 -5.62
C SER A 99 1.96 -42.37 -4.46
N GLN A 100 1.82 -42.89 -3.25
CA GLN A 100 2.13 -42.30 -1.95
C GLN A 100 3.64 -42.25 -1.72
N HIS A 101 4.16 -41.18 -1.10
CA HIS A 101 4.77 -41.25 0.25
C HIS A 101 5.28 -39.88 0.75
N THR A 102 4.59 -39.40 1.79
CA THR A 102 5.09 -38.81 3.04
C THR A 102 6.31 -37.87 3.12
N SER A 103 6.01 -36.73 3.78
CA SER A 103 6.80 -36.09 4.84
C SER A 103 8.02 -35.27 4.44
N ASN A 104 7.92 -33.94 4.59
CA ASN A 104 8.40 -33.31 5.82
C ASN A 104 7.86 -31.89 5.96
N VAL A 105 7.13 -31.71 7.05
CA VAL A 105 6.87 -30.45 7.74
C VAL A 105 8.22 -29.81 8.04
N VAL A 106 8.50 -28.63 7.50
CA VAL A 106 9.52 -27.73 8.04
C VAL A 106 8.83 -26.46 8.50
N THR A 107 8.49 -26.54 9.77
CA THR A 107 8.22 -25.49 10.73
C THR A 107 9.19 -24.32 10.58
N ALA A 108 8.67 -23.13 10.28
CA ALA A 108 9.33 -21.87 10.59
C ALA A 108 8.53 -21.19 11.72
N VAL A 109 8.80 -21.64 12.94
CA VAL A 109 8.63 -20.85 14.17
C VAL A 109 9.64 -19.69 14.12
N LEU A 110 9.33 -18.59 14.82
CA LEU A 110 10.14 -17.41 15.22
C LEU A 110 9.45 -16.14 14.67
N TYR A 111 8.88 -15.20 15.42
CA TYR A 111 9.02 -14.76 16.81
C TYR A 111 7.69 -14.09 17.23
N PHE A 112 6.95 -14.66 18.18
CA PHE A 112 5.98 -13.91 18.98
C PHE A 112 6.43 -13.94 20.44
N GLY A 113 7.54 -13.24 20.68
CA GLY A 113 7.88 -12.79 22.02
C GLY A 113 7.08 -11.53 22.31
N SER A 114 6.44 -11.49 23.48
CA SER A 114 6.09 -10.25 24.20
C SER A 114 4.77 -9.55 23.86
N ILE A 115 3.64 -10.26 23.91
CA ILE A 115 2.34 -9.61 24.21
C ILE A 115 1.58 -10.42 25.27
N PHE A 116 2.15 -10.57 26.47
CA PHE A 116 1.42 -11.17 27.60
C PHE A 116 1.89 -10.66 28.97
N VAL A 117 2.18 -9.37 29.12
CA VAL A 117 2.31 -8.74 30.46
C VAL A 117 1.98 -7.25 30.29
N PRO A 118 0.72 -6.82 30.47
CA PRO A 118 0.30 -6.44 31.82
C PRO A 118 -1.22 -6.62 32.04
N VAL A 119 -1.65 -7.82 32.40
CA VAL A 119 -3.01 -8.03 32.98
C VAL A 119 -2.93 -8.70 34.36
N VAL A 120 -1.77 -9.27 34.73
CA VAL A 120 -1.61 -9.98 36.01
C VAL A 120 -1.13 -9.06 37.15
N THR A 121 -0.56 -7.88 36.86
CA THR A 121 -0.14 -6.93 37.90
C THR A 121 -1.28 -6.10 38.51
N ALA A 122 -2.50 -6.17 37.97
CA ALA A 122 -3.66 -5.47 38.54
C ALA A 122 -4.45 -6.29 39.59
N LEU A 123 -4.19 -7.60 39.73
CA LEU A 123 -4.91 -8.45 40.69
C LEU A 123 -4.15 -8.76 41.99
N LEU A 124 -2.87 -8.40 42.10
CA LEU A 124 -2.07 -8.57 43.33
C LEU A 124 -1.89 -7.29 44.16
N ALA A 125 -2.47 -6.16 43.73
CA ALA A 125 -2.49 -4.91 44.49
C ALA A 125 -3.84 -4.61 45.16
N ALA A 126 -4.76 -5.58 45.17
CA ALA A 126 -6.10 -5.47 45.74
C ALA A 126 -6.33 -6.42 46.93
N ASN A 127 -5.27 -6.79 47.65
CA ASN A 127 -5.37 -7.45 48.95
C ASN A 127 -4.17 -7.10 49.85
#